data_AF-A0A5D5AMQ7-F1
#
_entry.id   AF-A0A5D5AMQ7-F1
#
_cell.length_a   1.000
_cell.length_b   1.000
_cell.length_c   1.000
_cell.angle_alpha   90.00
_cell.angle_beta   90.00
_cell.angle_gamma   90.00
#
_symmetry.space_group_name_H-M   'P 1'
#
loop_
_entity.id
_entity.type
_entity.pdbx_description
1 polymer ?
#
loop_
_entity_poly.entity_id
_entity_poly.type
_entity_poly.pdbx_seq_one_letter_code
_entity_poly.pdbx_strand_id
1 'polypeptide(L)'
;MDLTLDDDARQHLALFEDVTGADGIDCLFEDDTDGEPIDDRLIVVVSSGQMGEAIGPEGRTIQQYEERVDASVRLVEDADDPEEFVANTLAPAAVYNVTISENEDIVAYVEVAEDDRGVAIGTNGRTIEAARRLADRHFDISDVQLI
;
A
#
# COMPACT_ATOMS: atom_id res chain seq x y z
N MET A 1 -4.38 14.71 -9.00
CA MET A 1 -4.98 15.36 -7.81
C MET A 1 -3.86 15.82 -6.88
N ASP A 2 -4.14 16.67 -5.89
CA ASP A 2 -3.20 17.06 -4.82
C ASP A 2 -3.44 16.13 -3.62
N LEU A 3 -2.56 15.15 -3.41
CA LEU A 3 -2.61 14.28 -2.23
C LEU A 3 -2.35 15.13 -0.99
N THR A 4 -3.37 15.36 -0.17
CA THR A 4 -3.22 16.12 1.07
C THR A 4 -2.54 15.23 2.12
N LEU A 5 -1.22 15.28 2.14
CA LEU A 5 -0.40 14.63 3.15
C LEU A 5 -0.35 15.45 4.43
N ASP A 6 -0.37 14.79 5.59
CA ASP A 6 -0.11 15.43 6.88
C ASP A 6 1.39 15.75 7.03
N ASP A 7 1.78 16.63 7.96
CA ASP A 7 3.18 17.05 8.11
C ASP A 7 4.12 15.88 8.44
N ASP A 8 3.63 14.90 9.22
CA ASP A 8 4.33 13.66 9.53
C ASP A 8 4.56 12.79 8.28
N ALA A 9 3.55 12.67 7.42
CA ALA A 9 3.63 11.90 6.19
C ALA A 9 4.69 12.45 5.23
N ARG A 10 4.78 13.79 5.09
CA ARG A 10 5.81 14.43 4.27
C ARG A 10 7.22 14.20 4.81
N GLN A 11 7.40 14.23 6.13
CA GLN A 11 8.70 13.98 6.74
C GLN A 11 9.18 12.54 6.48
N HIS A 12 8.25 11.58 6.56
CA HIS A 12 8.58 10.17 6.30
C HIS A 12 8.90 9.90 4.84
N LEU A 13 8.17 10.52 3.90
CA LEU A 13 8.50 10.42 2.48
C LEU A 13 9.86 11.03 2.17
N ALA A 14 10.17 12.21 2.70
CA ALA A 14 11.48 12.83 2.50
C ALA A 14 12.62 11.98 3.09
N LEU A 15 12.39 11.31 4.23
CA LEU A 15 13.34 10.36 4.80
C LEU A 15 13.45 9.11 3.93
N PHE A 16 12.34 8.58 3.44
CA PHE A 16 12.32 7.43 2.56
C PHE A 16 13.15 7.68 1.30
N GLU A 17 12.98 8.84 0.66
CA GLU A 17 13.78 9.25 -0.50
C GLU A 17 15.27 9.40 -0.14
N ASP A 18 15.62 10.00 1.00
CA ASP A 18 17.03 10.14 1.45
C ASP A 18 17.73 8.80 1.69
N VAL A 19 17.00 7.84 2.28
CA VAL A 19 17.55 6.53 2.61
C VAL A 19 17.59 5.60 1.41
N THR A 20 16.50 5.59 0.64
CA THR A 20 16.30 4.59 -0.41
C THR A 20 16.72 5.06 -1.79
N GLY A 21 16.69 6.37 -2.04
CA GLY A 21 16.86 6.94 -3.37
C GLY A 21 15.63 6.81 -4.27
N ALA A 22 14.59 6.10 -3.83
CA ALA A 22 13.35 5.91 -4.57
C ALA A 22 12.32 6.99 -4.22
N ASP A 23 11.54 7.42 -5.22
CA ASP A 23 10.50 8.42 -5.05
C ASP A 23 9.24 7.82 -4.39
N GLY A 24 8.95 8.26 -3.16
CA GLY A 24 7.72 7.92 -2.45
C GLY A 24 6.59 8.88 -2.81
N ILE A 25 5.46 8.35 -3.28
CA ILE A 25 4.30 9.13 -3.73
C ILE A 25 3.36 9.41 -2.56
N ASP A 26 3.12 8.39 -1.73
CA ASP A 26 2.15 8.44 -0.66
C ASP A 26 2.57 7.52 0.48
N CYS A 27 2.06 7.80 1.68
CA CYS A 27 2.20 6.89 2.80
C CYS A 27 0.94 6.86 3.66
N LEU A 28 0.72 5.70 4.30
CA LEU A 28 -0.35 5.47 5.25
C LEU A 28 0.22 4.89 6.54
N PHE A 29 -0.16 5.49 7.65
CA PHE A 29 0.10 4.93 8.98
C PHE A 29 -1.09 4.08 9.40
N GLU A 30 -0.79 2.89 9.92
CA GLU A 30 -1.78 2.06 10.59
C GLU A 30 -1.72 2.33 12.10
N ASP A 31 -2.79 2.90 12.65
CA ASP A 31 -2.89 3.21 14.08
C ASP A 31 -3.05 1.94 14.92
N ASP A 32 -2.29 1.90 16.02
CA ASP A 32 -2.30 0.88 17.06
C ASP A 32 -3.56 1.03 17.93
N THR A 33 -4.72 0.72 17.34
CA THR A 33 -6.01 0.98 17.99
C THR A 33 -6.25 0.05 19.20
N ASP A 34 -5.55 -1.09 19.27
CA ASP A 34 -5.87 -2.17 20.23
C ASP A 34 -4.67 -2.81 20.96
N GLY A 35 -3.44 -2.29 20.83
CA GLY A 35 -2.26 -2.81 21.55
C GLY A 35 -1.80 -4.20 21.10
N GLU A 36 -2.20 -4.61 19.89
CA GLU A 36 -1.79 -5.86 19.24
C GLU A 36 -0.59 -5.60 18.33
N PRO A 37 0.34 -6.57 18.19
CA PRO A 37 1.44 -6.44 17.24
C PRO A 37 0.90 -6.17 15.83
N ILE A 38 1.49 -5.21 15.15
CA ILE A 38 1.17 -4.85 13.77
C ILE A 38 2.32 -5.35 12.90
N ASP A 39 2.03 -6.19 11.91
CA ASP A 39 3.04 -6.72 11.00
C ASP A 39 3.65 -5.61 10.12
N ASP A 40 2.84 -4.65 9.65
CA ASP A 40 3.33 -3.44 8.95
C ASP A 40 2.66 -2.18 9.51
N ARG A 41 3.45 -1.29 10.11
CA ARG A 41 2.96 -0.04 10.70
C ARG A 41 2.87 1.12 9.71
N LEU A 42 3.67 1.06 8.66
CA LEU A 42 3.76 2.08 7.64
C LEU A 42 3.66 1.44 6.26
N ILE A 43 2.79 1.98 5.43
CA ILE A 43 2.66 1.60 4.03
C ILE A 43 3.20 2.76 3.20
N VAL A 44 4.13 2.50 2.30
CA VAL A 44 4.69 3.52 1.39
C VAL A 44 4.37 3.11 -0.04
N VAL A 45 3.76 4.03 -0.77
CA VAL A 45 3.54 3.93 -2.21
C VAL A 45 4.78 4.47 -2.90
N VAL A 46 5.42 3.63 -3.68
CA VAL A 46 6.67 3.93 -4.40
C VAL A 46 6.33 4.06 -5.88
N SER A 47 6.95 5.03 -6.56
CA SER A 47 6.77 5.19 -8.00
C SER A 47 7.09 3.92 -8.78
N SER A 48 6.37 3.70 -9.87
CA SER A 48 6.48 2.51 -10.70
C SER A 48 7.93 2.27 -11.19
N GLY A 49 8.42 1.05 -11.03
CA GLY A 49 9.78 0.66 -11.41
C GLY A 49 10.89 1.03 -10.43
N GLN A 50 10.57 1.73 -9.32
CA GLN A 50 11.54 2.04 -8.25
C GLN A 50 11.49 1.07 -7.07
N MET A 51 10.62 0.05 -7.09
CA MET A 51 10.57 -1.00 -6.06
C MET A 51 11.93 -1.66 -5.79
N GLY A 52 12.72 -1.94 -6.84
CA GLY A 52 14.04 -2.55 -6.68
C GLY A 52 15.05 -1.65 -5.97
N GLU A 53 14.95 -0.33 -6.19
CA GLU A 53 15.78 0.68 -5.53
C GLU A 53 15.35 0.87 -4.08
N ALA A 54 14.04 0.95 -3.84
CA ALA A 54 13.43 1.01 -2.52
C ALA A 54 13.84 -0.16 -1.61
N ILE A 55 13.78 -1.38 -2.13
CA ILE A 55 14.16 -2.60 -1.39
C ILE A 55 15.69 -2.67 -1.22
N GLY A 56 16.42 -2.41 -2.31
CA GLY A 56 17.87 -2.51 -2.37
C GLY A 56 18.42 -3.94 -2.29
N PRO A 57 19.75 -4.12 -2.39
CA PRO A 57 20.39 -5.42 -2.43
C PRO A 57 20.15 -6.20 -1.12
N GLU A 58 19.54 -7.38 -1.24
CA GLU A 58 19.16 -8.23 -0.10
C GLU A 58 18.22 -7.53 0.91
N GLY A 59 17.43 -6.55 0.45
CA GLY A 59 16.52 -5.80 1.30
C GLY A 59 17.21 -4.84 2.26
N ARG A 60 18.53 -4.60 2.13
CA ARG A 60 19.29 -3.79 3.09
C ARG A 60 18.89 -2.33 3.10
N THR A 61 18.35 -1.82 2.00
CA THR A 61 17.92 -0.42 1.91
C THR A 61 16.63 -0.21 2.69
N ILE A 62 15.63 -1.06 2.46
CA ILE A 62 14.37 -0.98 3.19
C ILE A 62 14.57 -1.25 4.70
N GLN A 63 15.41 -2.21 5.09
CA GLN A 63 15.74 -2.47 6.50
C GLN A 63 16.33 -1.23 7.19
N GLN A 64 17.23 -0.47 6.54
CA GLN A 64 17.78 0.76 7.11
C GLN A 64 16.73 1.86 7.27
N TYR A 65 15.71 1.88 6.41
CA TYR A 65 14.59 2.80 6.54
C TYR A 65 13.71 2.39 7.72
N GLU A 66 13.32 1.11 7.82
CA GLU A 66 12.57 0.55 8.95
C GLU A 66 13.25 0.84 10.30
N GLU A 67 14.58 0.68 10.39
CA GLU A 67 15.38 1.00 11.58
C GLU A 67 15.32 2.49 11.96
N ARG A 68 15.18 3.39 10.98
CA ARG A 68 15.12 4.84 11.23
C ARG A 68 13.74 5.31 11.66
N VAL A 69 12.68 4.66 11.14
CA VAL A 69 11.29 4.99 11.49
C VAL A 69 10.77 4.17 12.66
N ASP A 70 11.55 3.21 13.17
CA ASP A 70 11.19 2.29 14.27
C ASP A 70 9.85 1.58 14.00
N ALA A 71 9.63 1.22 12.74
CA ALA A 71 8.38 0.66 12.25
C ALA A 71 8.65 -0.27 11.06
N SER A 72 7.87 -1.35 10.96
CA SER A 72 7.86 -2.22 9.79
C SER A 72 7.15 -1.53 8.63
N VAL A 73 7.72 -1.69 7.43
CA VAL A 73 7.32 -0.95 6.24
C VAL A 73 6.87 -1.89 5.14
N ARG A 74 5.63 -1.72 4.69
CA ARG A 74 5.09 -2.36 3.49
C ARG A 74 5.28 -1.43 2.30
N LEU A 75 5.88 -1.93 1.22
CA LEU A 75 6.02 -1.19 -0.01
C LEU A 75 4.94 -1.60 -1.00
N VAL A 76 4.28 -0.62 -1.60
CA VAL A 76 3.29 -0.79 -2.66
C VAL A 76 3.80 -0.06 -3.90
N GLU A 77 3.82 -0.74 -5.04
CA GLU A 77 4.17 -0.09 -6.30
C GLU A 77 2.97 0.70 -6.83
N ASP A 78 3.21 1.96 -7.18
CA ASP A 78 2.26 2.78 -7.90
C ASP A 78 2.03 2.26 -9.32
N ALA A 79 0.87 2.56 -9.89
CA ALA A 79 0.55 2.19 -11.26
C ALA A 79 -0.31 3.28 -11.91
N ASP A 80 -0.17 3.45 -13.22
CA ASP A 80 -1.01 4.36 -13.99
C ASP A 80 -2.46 3.84 -14.13
N ASP A 81 -2.61 2.52 -14.13
CA ASP A 81 -3.90 1.83 -14.26
C ASP A 81 -4.49 1.50 -12.87
N PRO A 82 -5.77 1.86 -12.60
CA PRO A 82 -6.40 1.64 -11.29
C PRO A 82 -6.48 0.15 -10.92
N GLU A 83 -6.66 -0.72 -11.93
CA GLU A 83 -6.73 -2.17 -11.75
C GLU A 83 -5.40 -2.73 -11.23
N GLU A 84 -4.28 -2.27 -11.80
CA GLU A 84 -2.94 -2.67 -11.39
C GLU A 84 -2.59 -2.11 -10.01
N PHE A 85 -2.94 -0.84 -9.76
CA PHE A 85 -2.72 -0.23 -8.45
C PHE A 85 -3.47 -0.98 -7.33
N VAL A 86 -4.75 -1.28 -7.53
CA VAL A 86 -5.54 -2.06 -6.56
C VAL A 86 -4.93 -3.45 -6.35
N ALA A 87 -4.47 -4.11 -7.42
CA ALA A 87 -3.80 -5.40 -7.29
C ALA A 87 -2.51 -5.30 -6.45
N ASN A 88 -1.69 -4.27 -6.69
CA ASN A 88 -0.44 -4.03 -5.95
C ASN A 88 -0.70 -3.79 -4.46
N THR A 89 -1.80 -3.11 -4.10
CA THR A 89 -2.15 -2.83 -2.69
C THR A 89 -2.50 -4.08 -1.89
N LEU A 90 -2.86 -5.18 -2.56
CA LEU A 90 -3.23 -6.47 -1.95
C LEU A 90 -2.05 -7.45 -1.87
N ALA A 91 -0.86 -7.06 -2.32
CA ALA A 91 0.34 -7.88 -2.18
C ALA A 91 0.57 -8.25 -0.69
N PRO A 92 0.93 -9.51 -0.39
CA PRO A 92 1.40 -10.56 -1.29
C PRO A 92 0.32 -11.49 -1.86
N ALA A 93 -0.98 -11.19 -1.69
CA ALA A 93 -2.05 -12.06 -2.18
C ALA A 93 -2.04 -12.15 -3.71
N ALA A 94 -2.22 -13.36 -4.25
CA ALA A 94 -2.31 -13.57 -5.69
C ALA A 94 -3.67 -13.09 -6.23
N VAL A 95 -3.66 -11.92 -6.87
CA VAL A 95 -4.80 -11.35 -7.60
C VAL A 95 -4.78 -11.86 -9.03
N TYR A 96 -5.90 -12.41 -9.51
CA TYR A 96 -6.06 -12.87 -10.88
C TYR A 96 -6.61 -11.79 -11.80
N ASN A 97 -7.54 -11.00 -11.29
CA ASN A 97 -8.25 -10.00 -12.06
C ASN A 97 -8.82 -8.93 -11.12
N VAL A 98 -8.81 -7.70 -11.58
CA VAL A 98 -9.52 -6.59 -10.96
C VAL A 98 -10.55 -6.10 -11.98
N THR A 99 -11.71 -5.70 -11.53
CA THR A 99 -12.75 -5.11 -12.37
C THR A 99 -13.32 -3.90 -11.69
N ILE A 100 -13.10 -2.73 -12.29
CA ILE A 100 -13.66 -1.48 -11.81
C ILE A 100 -15.08 -1.31 -12.35
N SER A 101 -16.02 -1.08 -11.45
CA SER A 101 -17.42 -0.81 -11.76
C SER A 101 -17.75 0.62 -11.36
N GLU A 102 -18.04 1.44 -12.35
CA GLU A 102 -18.48 2.83 -12.18
C GLU A 102 -20.02 2.87 -12.27
N ASN A 103 -20.70 2.89 -11.12
CA ASN A 103 -22.14 3.12 -11.05
C ASN A 103 -22.43 4.43 -10.29
N GLU A 104 -23.23 4.39 -9.22
CA GLU A 104 -23.39 5.54 -8.31
C GLU A 104 -22.12 5.79 -7.49
N ASP A 105 -21.39 4.72 -7.16
CA ASP A 105 -20.07 4.71 -6.53
C ASP A 105 -19.08 3.93 -7.42
N ILE A 106 -17.78 4.20 -7.28
CA ILE A 106 -16.71 3.45 -7.98
C ILE A 106 -16.26 2.31 -7.07
N VAL A 107 -16.45 1.06 -7.53
CA VAL A 107 -16.12 -0.15 -6.75
C VAL A 107 -15.16 -1.03 -7.52
N ALA A 108 -14.08 -1.47 -6.87
CA ALA A 108 -13.15 -2.47 -7.41
C ALA A 108 -13.52 -3.88 -6.93
N TYR A 109 -13.87 -4.76 -7.88
CA TYR A 109 -14.04 -6.18 -7.63
C TYR A 109 -12.73 -6.92 -7.92
N VAL A 110 -12.22 -7.65 -6.94
CA VAL A 110 -10.93 -8.32 -7.02
C VAL A 110 -11.11 -9.83 -6.91
N GLU A 111 -10.70 -10.55 -7.94
CA GLU A 111 -10.63 -12.00 -7.96
C GLU A 111 -9.28 -12.44 -7.39
N VAL A 112 -9.30 -13.07 -6.21
CA VAL A 112 -8.11 -13.62 -5.54
C VAL A 112 -8.13 -15.13 -5.52
N ALA A 113 -6.98 -15.78 -5.43
CA ALA A 113 -6.93 -17.21 -5.17
C ALA A 113 -7.65 -17.55 -3.85
N GLU A 114 -8.39 -18.66 -3.83
CA GLU A 114 -9.14 -19.08 -2.63
C GLU A 114 -8.22 -19.23 -1.40
N ASP A 115 -7.02 -19.75 -1.62
CA ASP A 115 -5.97 -19.89 -0.60
C ASP A 115 -5.40 -18.54 -0.13
N ASP A 116 -5.44 -17.50 -0.97
CA ASP A 116 -4.91 -16.15 -0.69
C ASP A 116 -5.98 -15.18 -0.19
N ARG A 117 -7.27 -15.56 -0.17
CA ARG A 117 -8.35 -14.69 0.32
C ARG A 117 -8.11 -14.20 1.74
N GLY A 118 -7.56 -15.05 2.62
CA GLY A 118 -7.20 -14.66 3.98
C GLY A 118 -6.05 -13.65 4.01
N VAL A 119 -5.08 -13.80 3.12
CA VAL A 119 -3.92 -12.90 2.97
C VAL A 119 -4.37 -11.53 2.45
N ALA A 120 -5.25 -11.51 1.46
CA ALA A 120 -5.81 -10.29 0.88
C ALA A 120 -6.64 -9.47 1.89
N ILE A 121 -7.35 -10.15 2.81
CA ILE A 121 -8.02 -9.49 3.93
C ILE A 121 -6.98 -8.96 4.93
N GLY A 122 -5.96 -9.77 5.21
CA GLY A 122 -4.95 -9.47 6.22
C GLY A 122 -5.47 -9.60 7.65
N THR A 123 -4.56 -9.48 8.61
CA THR A 123 -4.89 -9.56 10.04
C THR A 123 -5.90 -8.46 10.40
N ASN A 124 -7.06 -8.85 10.94
CA ASN A 124 -8.17 -7.94 11.29
C ASN A 124 -8.73 -7.11 10.11
N GLY A 125 -8.48 -7.49 8.86
CA GLY A 125 -8.93 -6.71 7.70
C GLY A 125 -8.03 -5.52 7.34
N ARG A 126 -6.87 -5.37 8.00
CA ARG A 126 -5.97 -4.23 7.79
C ARG A 126 -5.50 -4.08 6.35
N THR A 127 -5.17 -5.18 5.68
CA THR A 127 -4.73 -5.15 4.27
C THR A 127 -5.84 -4.65 3.35
N ILE A 128 -7.06 -5.18 3.46
CA ILE A 128 -8.18 -4.75 2.61
C ILE A 128 -8.63 -3.31 2.94
N GLU A 129 -8.55 -2.89 4.21
CA GLU A 129 -8.82 -1.51 4.62
C GLU A 129 -7.78 -0.53 4.08
N ALA A 130 -6.50 -0.90 4.10
CA ALA A 130 -5.43 -0.11 3.52
C ALA A 130 -5.59 0.01 1.99
N ALA A 131 -5.90 -1.09 1.31
CA ALA A 131 -6.18 -1.11 -0.13
C ALA A 131 -7.33 -0.14 -0.48
N ARG A 132 -8.42 -0.15 0.30
CA ARG A 132 -9.54 0.80 0.12
C ARG A 132 -9.10 2.25 0.27
N ARG A 133 -8.34 2.57 1.32
CA ARG A 133 -7.86 3.95 1.56
C ARG A 133 -6.92 4.42 0.46
N LEU A 134 -6.01 3.57 -0.02
CA LEU A 134 -5.12 3.92 -1.12
C LEU A 134 -5.90 4.10 -2.42
N ALA A 135 -6.81 3.18 -2.74
CA ALA A 135 -7.61 3.24 -3.96
C ALA A 135 -8.52 4.49 -4.01
N ASP A 136 -9.11 4.87 -2.88
CA ASP A 136 -9.89 6.12 -2.74
C ASP A 136 -9.01 7.35 -2.98
N ARG A 137 -7.83 7.42 -2.34
CA ARG A 137 -6.94 8.58 -2.42
C ARG A 137 -6.32 8.81 -3.80
N HIS A 138 -6.04 7.74 -4.53
CA HIS A 138 -5.34 7.81 -5.83
C HIS A 138 -6.28 7.78 -7.03
N PHE A 139 -7.40 7.06 -6.93
CA PHE A 139 -8.30 6.79 -8.06
C PHE A 139 -9.79 7.06 -7.76
N ASP A 140 -10.13 7.67 -6.62
CA ASP A 140 -11.52 7.92 -6.18
C ASP A 140 -12.37 6.62 -6.09
N ILE A 141 -11.72 5.46 -5.87
CA ILE A 141 -12.40 4.17 -5.71
C ILE A 141 -12.93 4.05 -4.29
N SER A 142 -14.26 4.09 -4.14
CA SER A 142 -14.95 4.16 -2.85
C SER A 142 -14.96 2.84 -2.07
N ASP A 143 -14.88 1.69 -2.76
CA ASP A 143 -14.88 0.38 -2.10
C ASP A 143 -14.07 -0.66 -2.89
N VAL A 144 -13.46 -1.60 -2.16
CA VAL A 144 -12.74 -2.76 -2.72
C VAL A 144 -13.37 -4.03 -2.16
N GLN A 145 -13.79 -4.94 -3.04
CA GLN A 145 -14.49 -6.18 -2.69
C GLN A 145 -13.78 -7.40 -3.27
N LEU A 146 -13.51 -8.38 -2.40
CA LEU A 146 -12.99 -9.68 -2.81
C LEU A 146 -14.15 -10.58 -3.22
N ILE A 147 -14.10 -11.12 -4.44
CA ILE A 147 -15.11 -12.03 -4.99
C ILE A 147 -14.61 -13.48 -5.04
#